data_AF-A0A3B9AHN3-F1
#
_entry.id   AF-A0A3B9AHN3-F1
#
_cell.length_a   1.000
_cell.length_b   1.000
_cell.length_c   1.000
_cell.angle_alpha   90.00
_cell.angle_beta   90.00
_cell.angle_gamma   90.00
#
_symmetry.space_group_name_H-M   'P 1'
#
loop_
_entity.id
_entity.type
_entity.pdbx_description
1 polymer ?
#
loop_
_entity_poly.entity_id
_entity_poly.type
_entity_poly.pdbx_seq_one_letter_code
_entity_poly.pdbx_strand_id
1 'polypeptide(L)' 'VMIEPRLSLQWFVDMKDMSKPALENVMNDTIRFFPPKFKNSYRNWMENIRDWCISRQLWWGHR' A
#
# COMPACT_ATOMS: atom_id res chain seq x y z
N VAL A 1 1.44 23.02 7.14
CA VAL A 1 1.36 23.45 5.72
C VAL A 1 0.10 22.82 5.14
N MET A 2 -0.74 23.61 4.46
CA MET A 2 -1.92 23.08 3.78
C MET A 2 -1.46 22.29 2.55
N ILE A 3 -1.99 21.09 2.36
CA ILE A 3 -1.67 20.26 1.18
C ILE A 3 -2.66 20.62 0.08
N GLU A 4 -2.15 21.10 -1.05
CA GLU A 4 -2.97 21.44 -2.21
C GLU A 4 -3.06 20.26 -3.19
N PRO A 5 -4.27 19.89 -3.66
CA PRO A 5 -4.42 18.86 -4.68
C PRO A 5 -4.02 19.43 -6.05
N ARG A 6 -3.13 18.74 -6.75
CA ARG A 6 -2.70 19.08 -8.11
C ARG A 6 -2.68 17.84 -9.00
N LEU A 7 -3.27 17.96 -10.19
CA LEU A 7 -3.17 16.93 -11.22
C LEU A 7 -1.79 16.99 -11.88
N SER A 8 -1.11 15.85 -11.92
CA SER A 8 0.18 15.70 -12.58
C SER A 8 0.38 14.26 -13.03
N LEU A 9 1.16 14.06 -14.08
CA LEU A 9 1.58 12.73 -14.50
C LEU A 9 2.61 12.21 -13.51
N GLN A 10 2.32 11.05 -12.91
CA GLN A 10 3.16 10.41 -11.91
C GLN A 10 3.18 8.90 -12.15
N TRP A 11 4.23 8.25 -11.68
CA TRP A 11 4.32 6.80 -11.63
C TRP A 11 3.49 6.26 -10.48
N PHE A 12 2.56 5.38 -10.81
CA PHE A 12 1.73 4.66 -9.87
C PHE A 12 2.03 3.16 -9.97
N VAL A 13 1.92 2.49 -8.83
CA VAL A 13 1.96 1.04 -8.74
C VAL A 13 0.53 0.52 -8.68
N ASP A 14 0.20 -0.46 -9.53
CA ASP A 14 -1.08 -1.18 -9.45
C ASP A 14 -1.11 -1.99 -8.15
N MET A 15 -1.83 -1.46 -7.17
CA MET A 15 -1.89 -2.08 -5.86
C MET A 15 -2.92 -3.20 -5.81
N LYS A 16 -3.86 -3.28 -6.75
CA LYS A 16 -4.88 -4.34 -6.74
C LYS A 16 -4.26 -5.68 -7.06
N ASP A 17 -3.30 -5.72 -7.96
CA ASP A 17 -2.61 -6.97 -8.29
C ASP A 17 -1.54 -7.31 -7.28
N MET A 18 -0.83 -6.31 -6.73
CA MET A 18 0.15 -6.55 -5.67
C MET A 18 -0.46 -6.95 -4.33
N SER A 19 -1.64 -6.44 -3.97
CA SER A 19 -2.24 -6.69 -2.67
C SER A 19 -2.80 -8.10 -2.53
N LYS A 20 -3.30 -8.70 -3.62
CA LYS A 20 -3.88 -10.05 -3.64
C LYS A 20 -2.96 -11.12 -3.04
N PRO A 21 -1.74 -11.36 -3.56
CA PRO A 21 -0.86 -12.40 -3.00
C PRO A 21 -0.41 -12.07 -1.58
N ALA A 22 -0.24 -10.78 -1.25
CA ALA A 22 0.14 -10.36 0.09
C ALA A 22 -0.99 -10.57 1.12
N LEU A 23 -2.25 -10.37 0.71
CA LEU A 23 -3.42 -10.64 1.53
C LEU A 23 -3.63 -12.13 1.74
N GLU A 24 -3.54 -12.92 0.67
CA GLU A 24 -3.71 -14.37 0.72
C GLU A 24 -2.73 -15.05 1.69
N ASN A 25 -1.44 -14.68 1.62
CA ASN A 25 -0.42 -15.25 2.50
C ASN A 25 -0.63 -14.94 3.98
N VAL A 26 -1.18 -13.77 4.30
CA VAL A 26 -1.55 -13.43 5.69
C VAL A 26 -2.82 -14.19 6.09
N MET A 27 -3.79 -14.31 5.19
CA MET A 27 -5.07 -14.96 5.47
C MET A 27 -4.91 -16.46 5.69
N ASN A 28 -4.02 -17.12 4.96
CA ASN A 28 -3.68 -18.54 5.07
C ASN A 28 -2.69 -18.85 6.20
N ASP A 29 -2.36 -17.87 7.06
CA ASP A 29 -1.43 -18.01 8.20
C ASP A 29 0.00 -18.45 7.83
N THR A 30 0.38 -18.31 6.55
CA THR A 30 1.76 -18.36 6.07
C THR A 30 2.58 -17.25 6.72
N ILE A 31 1.99 -16.06 6.84
CA ILE A 31 2.53 -14.93 7.59
C ILE A 31 1.64 -14.68 8.80
N ARG A 32 2.23 -14.66 10.00
CA ARG A 32 1.50 -14.50 11.26
C ARG A 32 1.85 -13.18 11.93
N PHE A 33 0.83 -12.41 12.30
CA PHE A 33 0.98 -11.19 13.07
C PHE A 33 0.96 -11.47 14.57
N PHE A 34 1.78 -10.72 15.32
CA PHE A 34 1.79 -10.73 16.77
C PHE A 34 1.56 -9.31 17.29
N PRO A 35 0.45 -9.03 18.01
CA PRO A 35 -0.68 -9.92 18.31
C PRO A 35 -1.59 -10.25 17.11
N PRO A 36 -2.36 -11.36 17.14
CA PRO A 36 -3.21 -11.81 16.01
C PRO A 36 -4.29 -10.81 15.55
N LYS A 37 -4.71 -9.89 16.43
CA LYS A 37 -5.73 -8.87 16.14
C LYS A 37 -5.38 -8.00 14.92
N PHE A 38 -4.09 -7.81 14.62
CA PHE A 38 -3.63 -7.01 13.48
C PHE A 38 -3.99 -7.63 12.13
N LYS A 39 -4.29 -8.94 12.07
CA LYS A 39 -4.75 -9.62 10.85
C LYS A 39 -6.02 -8.96 10.28
N ASN A 40 -6.94 -8.53 11.15
CA ASN A 40 -8.16 -7.85 10.73
C ASN A 40 -7.90 -6.44 10.21
N SER A 41 -7.04 -5.67 10.89
CA SER A 41 -6.65 -4.33 10.42
C SER A 41 -5.93 -4.40 9.08
N TYR A 42 -5.02 -5.36 8.91
CA TYR A 42 -4.33 -5.60 7.65
C TYR A 42 -5.29 -5.96 6.52
N ARG A 43 -6.22 -6.90 6.76
CA ARG A 43 -7.27 -7.25 5.78
C ARG A 43 -8.03 -6.00 5.32
N ASN A 44 -8.54 -5.21 6.25
CA ASN A 44 -9.33 -4.01 5.92
C ASN A 44 -8.54 -2.99 5.09
N TRP A 45 -7.23 -2.84 5.35
CA TRP A 45 -6.34 -1.99 4.55
C TRP A 45 -6.13 -2.53 3.14
N MET A 46 -5.86 -3.83 3.02
CA MET A 46 -5.54 -4.47 1.73
C MET A 46 -6.76 -4.60 0.81
N GLU A 47 -7.95 -4.79 1.37
CA GLU A 47 -9.21 -4.85 0.61
C GLU A 47 -9.61 -3.50 -0.01
N ASN A 48 -9.24 -2.38 0.63
CA ASN A 48 -9.61 -1.02 0.21
C ASN A 48 -8.42 -0.23 -0.36
N ILE A 49 -7.36 -0.91 -0.79
CA ILE A 49 -6.13 -0.26 -1.23
C ILE A 49 -6.33 0.51 -2.54
N ARG A 50 -5.65 1.65 -2.65
CA ARG A 50 -5.58 2.46 -3.87
C ARG A 50 -4.18 2.40 -4.46
N ASP A 51 -4.08 2.66 -5.75
CA ASP A 51 -2.79 2.68 -6.44
C ASP A 51 -1.83 3.67 -5.79
N TRP A 52 -0.60 3.20 -5.57
CA TRP A 52 0.37 3.94 -4.79
C TRP A 52 1.22 4.81 -5.72
N CYS A 53 1.15 6.12 -5.52
CA CYS A 53 2.09 7.03 -6.17
C CYS A 53 3.49 6.88 -5.56
N ILE A 54 4.44 6.43 -6.39
CA ILE A 54 5.86 6.29 -6.02
C ILE A 54 6.71 7.50 -6.49
N SER A 55 6.17 8.36 -7.34
CA SER A 55 6.86 9.60 -7.75
C SER A 55 6.95 10.59 -6.60
N ARG A 56 8.12 11.22 -6.45
CA ARG A 56 8.36 12.26 -5.45
C ARG A 56 9.24 13.36 -6.05
N GLN A 57 8.87 14.61 -5.82
CA GLN A 57 9.65 15.79 -6.22
C GLN A 57 10.57 16.19 -5.07
N LEU A 58 11.55 15.33 -4.79
CA LEU A 58 12.53 15.52 -3.71
C LEU A 58 13.94 15.59 -4.28
N TRP A 59 14.81 16.33 -3.61
CA TRP A 59 16.24 16.42 -3.97
C TRP A 59 17.03 15.15 -3.61
N TRP A 60 16.51 14.38 -2.64
CA TRP A 60 17.14 13.18 -2.13
C TRP A 60 16.29 11.94 -2.44
N GLY A 61 16.94 10.86 -2.86
CA GLY A 61 16.30 9.59 -3.20
C GLY A 61 17.01 8.85 -4.35
N HIS A 62 16.47 7.69 -4.70
CA HIS A 62 16.91 6.95 -5.89
C HIS A 62 16.47 7.68 -7.16
N ARG A 63 17.32 7.67 -8.20
CA ARG A 63 17.06 8.25 -9.52
C ARG A 63 16.82 7.16 -10.55
#